data_AF-A0A3S4K871-F1
#
_entry.id   AF-A0A3S4K871-F1
#
_cell.length_a   1.000
_cell.length_b   1.000
_cell.length_c   1.000
_cell.angle_alpha   90.00
_cell.angle_beta   90.00
_cell.angle_gamma   90.00
#
_symmetry.space_group_name_H-M   'P 1'
#
loop_
_entity.id
_entity.type
_entity.pdbx_description
1 polymer ?
#
loop_
_entity_poly.entity_id
_entity_poly.type
_entity_poly.pdbx_seq_one_letter_code
_entity_poly.pdbx_strand_id
1 'polypeptide(L)' 'MVSSTTPSSGEYLLEMSGINKSFPGVKALDNVNLKVRPHSIHALMGKTAQENQHY' A
#
# COMPACT_ATOMS: atom_id res chain seq x y z
N MET A 1 -4.70 25.43 -25.06
CA MET A 1 -5.47 25.57 -23.81
C MET A 1 -4.92 24.53 -22.86
N VAL A 2 -4.26 24.93 -21.77
CA VAL A 2 -3.71 23.98 -20.80
C VAL A 2 -4.86 23.53 -19.91
N SER A 3 -5.23 22.26 -19.98
CA SER A 3 -6.22 21.69 -19.08
C SER A 3 -5.59 21.58 -17.71
N SER A 4 -5.83 22.55 -16.83
CA SER A 4 -5.48 22.45 -15.42
C SER A 4 -6.37 21.40 -14.78
N THR A 5 -5.93 20.15 -14.78
CA THR A 5 -6.50 19.10 -13.94
C THR A 5 -6.14 19.45 -12.49
N THR A 6 -6.88 20.38 -11.89
CA THR A 6 -6.83 20.62 -10.46
C THR A 6 -7.35 19.34 -9.80
N PRO A 7 -6.53 18.58 -9.06
CA PRO A 7 -7.03 17.41 -8.37
C PRO A 7 -8.11 17.89 -7.42
N SER A 8 -9.33 17.36 -7.57
CA SER A 8 -10.40 17.70 -6.64
C SER A 8 -9.94 17.32 -5.24
N SER A 9 -10.26 18.12 -4.21
CA SER A 9 -9.74 17.98 -2.84
C SER A 9 -10.02 16.61 -2.16
N GLY A 10 -10.62 15.65 -2.86
CA GLY A 10 -10.85 14.27 -2.44
C GLY A 10 -10.21 13.20 -3.34
N GLU A 11 -9.47 13.56 -4.39
CA GLU A 11 -8.83 12.59 -5.28
C GLU A 11 -7.55 11.99 -4.67
N TYR A 12 -7.44 10.67 -4.79
CA TYR A 12 -6.25 9.95 -4.39
C TYR A 12 -5.12 10.22 -5.39
N LEU A 13 -3.93 10.51 -4.89
CA LEU A 13 -2.74 10.70 -5.71
C LEU A 13 -2.20 9.37 -6.26
N LEU A 14 -2.41 8.28 -5.51
CA LEU A 14 -2.02 6.93 -5.87
C LEU A 14 -3.07 5.94 -5.37
N GLU A 15 -3.49 5.03 -6.25
CA GLU A 15 -4.34 3.89 -5.92
C GLU A 15 -3.65 2.61 -6.37
N MET A 16 -3.56 1.64 -5.46
CA MET A 16 -2.98 0.32 -5.71
C MET A 16 -3.95 -0.74 -5.19
N SER A 17 -4.23 -1.75 -6.01
CA SER A 17 -5.14 -2.85 -5.67
C SER A 17 -4.44 -4.20 -5.74
N GLY A 18 -4.83 -5.11 -4.85
CA GLY A 18 -4.29 -6.47 -4.81
C GLY A 18 -2.76 -6.54 -4.60
N ILE A 19 -2.18 -5.57 -3.88
CA ILE A 19 -0.74 -5.56 -3.61
C ILE A 19 -0.35 -6.71 -2.68
N ASN A 20 0.67 -7.44 -3.12
CA ASN A 20 1.29 -8.54 -2.39
C ASN A 20 2.76 -8.20 -2.16
N LYS A 21 3.28 -8.51 -0.97
CA LYS A 21 4.71 -8.34 -0.66
C LYS A 21 5.20 -9.53 0.15
N SER A 22 6.24 -10.17 -0.35
CA SER A 22 6.88 -11.30 0.31
C SER A 22 8.37 -11.05 0.47
N PHE A 23 8.93 -11.62 1.52
CA PHE A 23 10.35 -11.76 1.80
C PHE A 23 10.63 -13.26 2.01
N PRO A 24 11.88 -13.74 1.98
CA PRO A 24 12.17 -15.15 2.26
C PRO A 24 11.51 -15.61 3.56
N GLY A 25 10.69 -16.68 3.49
CA GLY A 25 9.97 -17.23 4.64
C GLY A 25 8.79 -16.39 5.18
N VAL A 26 8.51 -15.21 4.63
CA VAL A 26 7.50 -14.28 5.19
C VAL A 26 6.64 -13.67 4.09
N LYS A 27 5.32 -13.86 4.20
CA LYS A 27 4.35 -13.07 3.41
C LYS A 27 3.96 -11.83 4.22
N ALA A 28 4.54 -10.68 3.87
CA ALA A 28 4.35 -9.43 4.59
C ALA A 28 3.02 -8.74 4.27
N LEU A 29 2.57 -8.78 3.01
CA LEU A 29 1.27 -8.27 2.58
C LEU A 29 0.59 -9.29 1.67
N ASP A 30 -0.71 -9.50 1.85
CA ASP A 30 -1.53 -10.40 1.05
C ASP A 30 -2.80 -9.70 0.55
N ASN A 31 -2.92 -9.52 -0.76
CA ASN A 31 -4.08 -8.94 -1.45
C ASN A 31 -4.61 -7.64 -0.81
N VAL A 32 -3.71 -6.68 -0.54
CA VAL A 32 -4.06 -5.41 0.12
C VAL A 32 -4.47 -4.35 -0.91
N ASN A 33 -5.33 -3.41 -0.51
CA ASN A 33 -5.65 -2.21 -1.30
C ASN A 33 -5.14 -0.98 -0.56
N LEU A 34 -4.44 -0.08 -1.26
CA LEU A 34 -3.91 1.17 -0.71
C LEU A 34 -4.32 2.36 -1.56
N LYS A 35 -4.83 3.40 -0.91
CA LYS A 35 -5.12 4.69 -1.53
C LYS A 35 -4.39 5.79 -0.76
N VAL A 36 -3.60 6.60 -1.47
CA VAL A 36 -2.77 7.65 -0.87
C VAL A 36 -3.35 9.00 -1.22
N ARG A 37 -3.71 9.78 -0.20
CA ARG A 37 -4.12 11.18 -0.37
C ARG A 37 -2.90 12.11 -0.43
N PRO A 38 -2.98 13.24 -1.16
CA PRO A 38 -1.96 14.27 -1.10
C PRO A 38 -1.67 14.72 0.34
N HIS A 39 -0.42 15.11 0.61
CA HIS A 39 0.01 15.68 1.89
C HIS A 39 -0.23 14.79 3.13
N SER A 40 -0.15 13.48 2.98
CA SER A 40 -0.34 12.55 4.10
C SER A 40 0.69 11.42 4.12
N ILE A 41 1.06 11.01 5.33
CA ILE A 41 1.95 9.88 5.56
C ILE A 41 1.09 8.65 5.86
N HIS A 42 1.28 7.59 5.08
CA HIS A 42 0.60 6.31 5.27
C HIS A 42 1.62 5.26 5.72
N ALA A 43 1.34 4.59 6.84
CA ALA A 43 2.13 3.45 7.28
C ALA A 43 1.39 2.15 6.94
N LEU A 44 2.12 1.20 6.36
CA LEU A 44 1.64 -0.17 6.19
C LEU A 44 2.14 -1.01 7.36
N MET A 45 1.20 -1.56 8.11
CA MET A 45 1.48 -2.47 9.24
C MET A 45 0.94 -3.85 8.90
N GLY A 46 1.76 -4.88 9.07
CA GLY A 46 1.39 -6.27 8.82
C GLY A 46 1.51 -7.12 10.09
N LYS A 47 1.07 -8.38 10.03
CA LYS A 47 1.35 -9.35 11.08
C LYS A 47 2.87 -9.49 11.23
N THR A 48 3.37 -9.47 12.47
CA THR A 48 4.78 -9.76 12.75
C THR A 48 5.15 -11.10 12.15
N ALA A 49 6.26 -11.14 11.39
CA ALA A 49 6.81 -12.37 10.83
C ALA A 49 6.93 -13.42 11.94
N GLN A 50 6.11 -14.46 11.88
CA GLN A 50 6.34 -15.68 12.65
C GLN A 50 7.20 -16.55 11.76
N GLU A 51 8.50 -16.60 12.06
CA GLU A 51 9.38 -17.57 11.45
C GLU A 51 8.98 -18.95 11.98
N ASN A 52 8.24 -19.72 11.16
CA ASN A 52 8.03 -21.13 11.45
C ASN A 52 9.33 -21.89 11.17
N GLN A 53 10.24 -21.87 12.15
CA GLN A 53 11.29 -22.86 12.24
C GLN A 53 10.67 -24.14 12.80
N HIS A 54 10.13 -24.98 11.91
CA HIS A 54 10.01 -26.41 12.21
C HIS A 54 11.21 -27.12 11.58
N TYR A 55 11.94 -27.83 12.45
CA TYR A 55 13.05 -28.75 12.18
C TYR A 55 12.73 -29.78 11.10
#